data_AF-A0A0C9U469-F1
#
_entry.id   AF-A0A0C9U469-F1
#
_cell.length_a   1.000
_cell.length_b   1.000
_cell.length_c   1.000
_cell.angle_alpha   90.00
_cell.angle_beta   90.00
_cell.angle_gamma   90.00
#
_symmetry.space_group_name_H-M   'P 1'
#
loop_
_entity.id
_entity.type
_entity.pdbx_description
1 polymer ?
#
loop_
_entity_poly.entity_id
_entity_poly.type
_entity_poly.pdbx_seq_one_letter_code
_entity_poly.pdbx_strand_id
1 'polypeptide(L)' 'WLLHDLFQFDDVGMPVGGSRVPTPYFPAGGSLLYAVGMMAEGWDGSGEGVAAPGFPKGWVVRVEGILKAL' A
#
# COMPACT_ATOMS: atom_id res chain seq x y z
N TRP A 1 2.43 10.05 -4.33
CA TRP A 1 3.44 9.66 -3.33
C TRP A 1 2.69 9.36 -2.05
N LEU A 2 2.82 8.18 -1.46
CA LEU A 2 1.94 7.72 -0.36
C LEU A 2 2.03 8.56 0.92
N LEU A 3 3.05 9.43 1.03
CA LEU A 3 3.25 10.37 2.14
C LEU A 3 2.88 11.82 1.77
N HIS A 4 2.04 12.03 0.76
CA HIS A 4 1.62 13.38 0.37
C HIS A 4 0.53 13.90 1.33
N ASP A 5 0.58 15.18 1.71
CA ASP A 5 -0.37 15.77 2.67
C ASP A 5 -1.83 15.69 2.22
N LEU A 6 -2.08 15.54 0.92
CA LEU A 6 -3.43 15.34 0.35
C LEU A 6 -3.87 13.87 0.29
N PHE A 7 -3.05 12.92 0.74
CA PHE A 7 -3.34 11.49 0.77
C PHE A 7 -3.67 11.04 2.21
N GLN A 8 -4.72 11.64 2.77
CA GLN A 8 -5.16 11.41 4.15
C GLN A 8 -6.32 10.41 4.21
N PHE A 9 -6.38 9.67 5.31
CA PHE A 9 -7.46 8.75 5.65
C PHE A 9 -8.06 9.15 7.00
N ASP A 10 -9.36 8.92 7.17
CA ASP A 10 -10.03 9.03 8.46
C ASP A 10 -9.70 7.82 9.36
N ASP A 11 -10.33 7.77 10.53
CA ASP A 11 -10.11 6.74 11.55
C ASP A 11 -10.57 5.34 11.13
N VAL A 12 -11.44 5.24 10.13
CA VAL A 12 -11.91 3.97 9.56
C VAL A 12 -11.22 3.62 8.23
N GLY A 13 -10.25 4.41 7.81
CA GLY A 13 -9.44 4.14 6.60
C GLY A 13 -10.08 4.62 5.30
N MET A 14 -11.05 5.53 5.36
CA MET A 14 -11.66 6.15 4.20
C MET A 14 -10.89 7.42 3.79
N PRO A 15 -10.63 7.64 2.50
CA PRO A 15 -9.93 8.84 2.05
C PRO A 15 -10.77 10.10 2.34
N VAL A 16 -10.17 11.09 3.00
CA VAL A 16 -10.88 12.29 3.51
C VAL A 16 -11.33 13.24 2.38
N GLY A 17 -10.80 13.07 1.17
CA GLY A 17 -11.00 14.02 0.06
C GLY A 17 -10.18 15.30 0.25
N GLY A 18 -10.37 16.29 -0.63
CA GLY A 18 -9.62 17.54 -0.58
C GLY A 18 -10.53 18.76 -0.79
N SER A 19 -9.99 19.96 -0.55
CA SER A 19 -10.72 21.24 -0.65
C SER A 19 -11.28 21.57 -2.04
N ARG A 20 -10.90 20.81 -3.08
CA ARG A 20 -11.28 21.04 -4.48
C ARG A 20 -12.24 20.00 -5.07
N VAL A 21 -12.39 18.82 -4.46
CA VAL A 21 -13.24 17.74 -4.98
C VAL A 21 -13.86 16.94 -3.83
N PRO A 22 -15.19 16.65 -3.87
CA PRO A 22 -15.82 15.71 -2.95
C PRO A 22 -15.10 14.35 -3.04
N THR A 23 -15.08 13.59 -1.94
CA THR A 23 -14.44 12.27 -1.81
C THR A 23 -14.40 11.53 -3.16
N PRO A 24 -13.23 11.50 -3.84
CA PRO A 24 -13.18 11.02 -5.20
C PRO A 24 -13.55 9.54 -5.25
N TYR A 25 -14.05 9.10 -6.42
CA TYR A 25 -14.15 7.70 -6.79
C TYR A 25 -12.88 6.93 -6.35
N PHE A 26 -13.04 5.64 -6.05
CA PHE A 26 -12.29 4.90 -5.02
C PHE A 26 -11.06 4.05 -5.47
N PRO A 27 -10.24 4.39 -6.50
CA PRO A 27 -9.05 3.60 -6.80
C PRO A 27 -7.92 3.83 -5.78
N ALA A 28 -7.96 4.90 -4.98
CA ALA A 28 -6.93 5.20 -4.00
C ALA A 28 -6.79 4.10 -2.93
N GLY A 29 -7.90 3.65 -2.33
CA GLY A 29 -7.89 2.56 -1.34
C GLY A 29 -7.43 1.23 -1.93
N GLY A 30 -7.97 0.85 -3.10
CA GLY A 30 -7.54 -0.35 -3.81
C GLY A 30 -6.05 -0.31 -4.19
N SER A 31 -5.56 0.84 -4.66
CA SER A 31 -4.15 1.02 -5.01
C SER A 31 -3.23 0.97 -3.79
N LEU A 32 -3.68 1.47 -2.63
CA LEU A 32 -2.94 1.35 -1.38
C LEU A 32 -2.83 -0.11 -0.96
N LEU A 33 -3.95 -0.85 -0.96
CA LEU A 33 -3.94 -2.28 -0.63
C LEU A 33 -3.05 -3.08 -1.59
N TYR A 34 -3.10 -2.74 -2.88
CA TYR A 34 -2.25 -3.37 -3.89
C TYR A 34 -0.77 -3.06 -3.64
N ALA A 35 -0.42 -1.80 -3.34
CA ALA A 35 0.94 -1.41 -2.99
C ALA A 35 1.45 -2.14 -1.73
N VAL A 36 0.61 -2.30 -0.70
CA VAL A 36 0.96 -3.07 0.50
C VAL A 36 1.19 -4.55 0.17
N GLY A 37 0.36 -5.14 -0.70
CA GLY A 37 0.58 -6.51 -1.19
C GLY A 37 1.91 -6.67 -1.93
N MET A 38 2.24 -5.73 -2.83
CA MET A 38 3.53 -5.69 -3.52
C MET A 38 4.70 -5.53 -2.54
N MET A 39 4.54 -4.72 -1.48
CA MET A 39 5.57 -4.58 -0.47
C MET A 39 5.78 -5.86 0.35
N ALA A 40 4.71 -6.64 0.56
CA ALA A 40 4.73 -7.87 1.34
C ALA A 40 5.32 -9.07 0.61
N GLU A 41 4.89 -9.35 -0.63
CA GLU A 41 5.33 -10.54 -1.38
C GLU A 41 6.22 -10.21 -2.57
N GLY A 42 6.40 -8.93 -2.87
CA GLY A 42 7.26 -8.49 -3.95
C GLY A 42 6.60 -8.53 -5.32
N TRP A 43 7.47 -8.31 -6.30
CA TRP A 43 7.19 -8.24 -7.74
C TRP A 43 8.41 -8.80 -8.49
N ASP A 44 8.32 -8.99 -9.80
CA ASP A 44 9.48 -9.39 -10.57
C ASP A 44 10.69 -8.45 -10.42
N GLY A 45 11.80 -9.00 -9.95
CA GLY A 45 13.02 -8.26 -9.65
C GLY A 45 13.10 -7.65 -8.25
N SER A 46 12.14 -7.89 -7.35
CA SER A 46 12.17 -7.36 -5.97
C SER A 46 13.18 -8.04 -5.03
N GLY A 47 14.08 -8.88 -5.56
CA GLY A 47 14.99 -9.72 -4.79
C GLY A 47 14.35 -11.06 -4.43
N GLU A 48 14.72 -12.10 -5.17
CA GLU A 48 14.23 -13.47 -4.91
C GLU A 48 14.63 -13.92 -3.49
N GLY A 49 13.66 -14.50 -2.77
CA GLY A 49 13.87 -15.02 -1.41
C GLY A 49 13.94 -13.95 -0.30
N VAL A 50 13.74 -12.67 -0.61
CA VAL A 50 13.65 -11.61 0.40
C VAL A 50 12.21 -11.54 0.91
N ALA A 51 12.01 -11.88 2.19
CA ALA A 51 10.71 -11.71 2.84
C ALA A 51 10.36 -10.22 2.97
N ALA A 52 9.12 -9.83 2.64
CA ALA A 52 8.62 -8.45 2.75
C ALA A 52 9.53 -7.40 2.08
N PRO A 53 9.86 -7.56 0.79
CA PRO A 53 10.94 -6.83 0.13
C PRO A 53 10.70 -5.31 0.02
N GLY A 54 9.46 -4.86 0.08
CA GLY A 54 9.12 -3.43 0.03
C GLY A 54 9.11 -2.73 1.39
N PHE A 55 9.26 -3.46 2.50
CA PHE A 55 9.27 -2.87 3.84
C PHE A 55 10.70 -2.50 4.29
N PRO A 56 10.85 -1.54 5.23
CA PRO A 56 12.16 -1.18 5.77
C PRO A 56 12.85 -2.36 6.45
N LYS A 57 14.19 -2.40 6.35
CA LYS A 57 15.01 -3.40 7.04
C LYS A 57 14.80 -3.32 8.56
N GLY A 58 14.74 -4.48 9.21
CA GLY A 58 14.56 -4.61 10.67
C GLY A 58 13.10 -4.67 11.13
N TRP A 59 12.14 -4.51 10.22
CA TRP A 59 10.73 -4.73 10.53
C TRP A 59 10.41 -6.23 10.53
N VAL A 60 9.61 -6.67 11.50
CA VAL A 60 9.05 -8.04 11.54
C VAL A 60 7.67 -7.99 10.90
N VAL A 61 7.59 -8.31 9.62
CA VAL A 61 6.35 -8.29 8.84
C VAL A 61 5.70 -9.67 8.87
N ARG A 62 4.39 -9.71 9.12
CA ARG A 62 3.56 -10.93 9.08
C ARG A 62 2.47 -10.75 8.05
N VAL A 63 2.35 -11.68 7.12
CA VAL A 63 1.32 -11.71 6.09
C VAL A 63 0.83 -13.15 5.90
N GLU A 64 -0.38 -13.28 5.39
CA GLU A 64 -1.02 -14.56 5.08
C GLU A 64 -1.82 -14.42 3.79
N GLY A 65 -1.76 -15.42 2.91
CA GLY A 65 -2.61 -15.50 1.73
C GLY A 65 -2.38 -14.44 0.66
N ILE A 66 -1.25 -13.70 0.70
CA ILE A 66 -0.85 -12.78 -0.37
C ILE A 66 -0.10 -13.57 -1.45
N LEU A 67 -0.36 -13.26 -2.70
CA LEU A 67 0.39 -13.79 -3.85
C LEU A 67 1.37 -12.72 -4.34
N LYS A 68 2.55 -13.16 -4.78
CA LYS A 68 3.50 -12.30 -5.47
C LYS A 68 2.80 -11.61 -6.64
N ALA A 69 2.94 -10.29 -6.70
CA ALA A 69 2.27 -9.48 -7.70
C ALA A 69 3.12 -9.42 -8.98
N LEU A 70 2.62 -10.04 -10.06
CA LEU A 70 3.28 -10.15 -11.37
C LEU A 70 4.71 -10.70 -11.27
#